data_AF-A0A4D6LXA6-F1
#
_entry.id   AF-A0A4D6LXA6-F1
#
_cell.length_a   1.000
_cell.length_b   1.000
_cell.length_c   1.000
_cell.angle_alpha   90.00
_cell.angle_beta   90.00
_cell.angle_gamma   90.00
#
_symmetry.space_group_name_H-M   'P 1'
#
loop_
_entity.id
_entity.type
_entity.pdbx_description
1 polymer ?
#
loop_
_entity_poly.entity_id
_entity_poly.type
_entity_poly.pdbx_seq_one_letter_code
_entity_poly.pdbx_strand_id
1 'polypeptide(L)'
;MSEKEDDDVETGAPDTEAMVDQPTGSEQTPLEISLKRKCFEGKNAISLSDEEAHKEASTEHSWLGKHAPVIAKGDNWDSTNQGKAFGKGASFWDSTFSHSTHNRAHNLLDVDLIELSKYSAVDLSIGLQNYLNKATALAYMSEMKAKEARANKRSKKETDCELERLKAEIIELKDANAKANEKLLKAEAEIQAEKEAMTIAKDEYASALNTWEEEKKELLDYEVTLKTEVAKSFQNGFQAALEQARVIAPSIDFSTANPWKFVLNGAIIG
;
A
#
# COMPACT_ATOMS: atom_id res chain seq x y z
N MET A 1 61.35 -15.40 -29.05
CA MET A 1 61.33 -14.01 -29.54
C MET A 1 60.63 -13.18 -28.48
N SER A 2 61.43 -12.35 -27.79
CA SER A 2 61.11 -11.14 -27.01
C SER A 2 60.09 -11.29 -25.87
N GLU A 3 60.46 -11.30 -24.57
CA GLU A 3 61.19 -10.33 -23.71
C GLU A 3 60.54 -8.93 -23.57
N LYS A 4 60.59 -8.44 -22.31
CA LYS A 4 60.20 -7.15 -21.68
C LYS A 4 58.93 -7.25 -20.82
N GLU A 5 58.96 -7.32 -19.49
CA GLU A 5 59.72 -6.55 -18.46
C GLU A 5 59.66 -5.04 -18.71
N ASP A 6 58.96 -4.31 -17.84
CA ASP A 6 59.55 -3.24 -17.02
C ASP A 6 58.54 -2.77 -15.95
N ASP A 7 59.08 -2.70 -14.73
CA ASP A 7 58.52 -2.11 -13.51
C ASP A 7 58.26 -0.60 -13.65
N ASP A 8 57.41 -0.03 -12.79
CA ASP A 8 57.85 1.13 -12.01
C ASP A 8 56.98 1.41 -10.78
N VAL A 9 57.71 1.71 -9.72
CA VAL A 9 57.35 2.08 -8.36
C VAL A 9 56.93 3.55 -8.31
N GLU A 10 55.88 3.89 -7.55
CA GLU A 10 55.88 5.21 -6.89
C GLU A 10 55.20 5.19 -5.52
N THR A 11 56.01 5.58 -4.54
CA THR A 11 55.79 5.76 -3.12
C THR A 11 55.04 7.07 -2.83
N GLY A 12 54.09 7.06 -1.89
CA GLY A 12 53.47 8.30 -1.42
C GLY A 12 52.53 8.14 -0.23
N ALA A 13 53.10 8.13 0.98
CA ALA A 13 52.49 8.53 2.25
C ALA A 13 53.51 9.52 2.90
N PRO A 14 53.17 10.37 3.90
CA PRO A 14 52.12 10.17 4.91
C PRO A 14 51.42 11.46 5.42
N ASP A 15 50.67 11.29 6.52
CA ASP A 15 50.31 12.27 7.57
C ASP A 15 49.27 13.34 7.20
N THR A 16 48.29 13.76 8.00
CA THR A 16 47.88 13.69 9.42
C THR A 16 46.43 14.25 9.38
N GLU A 17 45.47 13.97 10.24
CA GLU A 17 45.35 14.48 11.60
C GLU A 17 43.95 14.07 12.11
N ALA A 18 43.89 13.69 13.38
CA ALA A 18 42.68 13.29 14.06
C ALA A 18 41.76 14.49 14.37
N MET A 19 40.45 14.34 14.17
CA MET A 19 39.47 15.07 14.96
C MET A 19 38.41 14.11 15.50
N VAL A 20 38.56 13.91 16.80
CA VAL A 20 37.63 13.32 17.74
C VAL A 20 36.38 14.20 17.79
N ASP A 21 35.20 13.61 17.58
CA ASP A 21 33.96 14.13 18.18
C ASP A 21 33.19 12.97 18.79
N GLN A 22 33.07 13.02 20.12
CA GLN A 22 32.26 12.10 20.91
C GLN A 22 30.77 12.44 20.78
N PRO A 23 29.89 11.43 20.90
CA PRO A 23 28.46 11.59 20.78
C PRO A 23 27.87 12.18 22.07
N THR A 24 27.14 13.29 21.94
CA THR A 24 26.23 13.73 22.98
C THR A 24 24.92 12.96 22.84
N GLY A 25 24.62 12.16 23.85
CA GLY A 25 23.34 11.51 23.99
C GLY A 25 22.21 12.53 24.08
N SER A 26 21.10 12.22 23.41
CA SER A 26 19.79 12.67 23.86
C SER A 26 18.88 11.46 23.88
N GLU A 27 18.42 11.16 25.09
CA GLU A 27 17.31 10.29 25.40
C GLU A 27 16.06 10.80 24.69
N GLN A 28 15.32 9.90 24.03
CA GLN A 28 13.85 9.92 24.02
C GLN A 28 13.32 8.60 23.44
N THR A 29 12.80 7.78 24.34
CA THR A 29 11.73 6.80 24.05
C THR A 29 10.37 7.50 24.29
N PRO A 30 9.20 6.90 24.02
CA PRO A 30 8.81 5.92 23.00
C PRO A 30 7.54 6.35 22.21
N LEU A 31 7.23 5.61 21.14
CA LEU A 31 5.86 5.31 20.65
C LEU A 31 4.89 6.48 20.35
N GLU A 32 4.66 6.76 19.06
CA GLU A 32 3.31 7.02 18.56
C GLU A 32 3.21 6.73 17.05
N ILE A 33 2.99 5.46 16.71
CA ILE A 33 2.57 5.04 15.37
C ILE A 33 1.07 5.35 15.25
N SER A 34 0.73 6.53 14.71
CA SER A 34 -0.66 6.88 14.37
C SER A 34 -1.08 6.17 13.07
N LEU A 35 -1.42 4.88 13.19
CA LEU A 35 -2.00 4.07 12.12
C LEU A 35 -3.51 4.35 12.09
N LYS A 36 -3.94 5.38 11.33
CA LYS A 36 -5.36 5.60 11.02
C LYS A 36 -5.85 4.52 10.04
N ARG A 37 -6.16 3.33 10.56
CA ARG A 37 -7.08 2.38 9.91
C ARG A 37 -8.50 2.83 10.22
N LYS A 38 -9.21 3.38 9.23
CA LYS A 38 -10.67 3.38 9.22
C LYS A 38 -11.14 2.01 8.74
N CYS A 39 -11.30 1.08 9.67
CA CYS A 39 -12.18 -0.07 9.48
C CYS A 39 -13.61 0.42 9.72
N PHE A 40 -14.43 0.41 8.67
CA PHE A 40 -15.86 0.61 8.79
C PHE A 40 -16.48 -0.77 9.04
N GLU A 41 -16.75 -1.07 10.30
CA GLU A 41 -17.53 -2.26 10.68
C GLU A 41 -19.01 -2.01 10.37
N GLY A 42 -19.58 -2.94 9.61
CA GLY A 42 -21.02 -3.05 9.45
C GLY A 42 -21.69 -3.40 10.77
N LYS A 43 -22.79 -2.70 11.05
CA LYS A 43 -23.82 -3.15 11.99
C LYS A 43 -25.16 -3.17 11.27
N ASN A 44 -25.60 -4.39 10.98
CA ASN A 44 -27.01 -4.71 10.86
C ASN A 44 -27.68 -4.37 12.19
N ALA A 45 -28.66 -3.49 12.17
CA ALA A 45 -29.68 -3.39 13.20
C ALA A 45 -31.02 -3.14 12.50
N ILE A 46 -31.85 -4.18 12.52
CA ILE A 46 -33.27 -4.13 12.21
C ILE A 46 -33.93 -3.40 13.38
N SER A 47 -34.66 -2.31 13.10
CA SER A 47 -35.77 -1.86 13.94
C SER A 47 -36.79 -1.11 13.09
N LEU A 48 -37.95 -1.74 12.94
CA LEU A 48 -39.21 -1.11 12.61
C LEU A 48 -39.54 -0.01 13.62
N SER A 49 -39.93 1.17 13.14
CA SER A 49 -41.24 1.80 13.41
C SER A 49 -41.18 3.31 13.11
N ASP A 50 -41.91 3.68 12.06
CA ASP A 50 -42.80 4.82 11.89
C ASP A 50 -42.38 6.28 12.21
N GLU A 51 -42.82 7.09 11.26
CA GLU A 51 -43.37 8.45 11.38
C GLU A 51 -42.45 9.68 11.28
N GLU A 52 -42.75 10.42 10.20
CA GLU A 52 -42.69 11.88 10.06
C GLU A 52 -41.31 12.55 9.88
N ALA A 53 -40.97 12.83 8.62
CA ALA A 53 -40.73 14.22 8.17
C ALA A 53 -40.52 14.26 6.64
N HIS A 54 -41.60 14.50 5.91
CA HIS A 54 -41.55 15.06 4.57
C HIS A 54 -41.02 16.50 4.65
N LYS A 55 -39.95 16.81 3.92
CA LYS A 55 -39.80 18.06 3.12
C LYS A 55 -38.50 18.05 2.33
N GLU A 56 -38.68 18.21 1.01
CA GLU A 56 -37.83 18.94 0.05
C GLU A 56 -36.34 18.50 -0.05
N ALA A 57 -35.78 18.09 -1.18
CA ALA A 57 -36.11 18.33 -2.57
C ALA A 57 -35.46 17.23 -3.43
N SER A 58 -36.24 16.63 -4.31
CA SER A 58 -35.70 15.91 -5.48
C SER A 58 -36.32 16.56 -6.71
N THR A 59 -35.52 17.42 -7.32
CA THR A 59 -35.77 18.00 -8.63
C THR A 59 -35.39 16.97 -9.68
N GLU A 60 -36.16 15.88 -9.77
CA GLU A 60 -36.11 14.99 -10.92
C GLU A 60 -37.40 15.16 -11.71
N HIS A 61 -37.26 15.81 -12.87
CA HIS A 61 -38.26 15.88 -13.91
C HIS A 61 -38.66 14.45 -14.33
N SER A 62 -39.72 13.97 -13.70
CA SER A 62 -40.54 12.87 -14.20
C SER A 62 -41.07 13.22 -15.58
N TRP A 63 -40.39 12.74 -16.62
CA TRP A 63 -40.97 12.52 -17.96
C TRP A 63 -41.85 11.25 -17.99
N LEU A 64 -42.32 10.79 -16.83
CA LEU A 64 -43.32 9.75 -16.67
C LEU A 64 -44.67 10.40 -16.40
N GLY A 65 -45.17 11.08 -17.41
CA GLY A 65 -46.55 11.53 -17.50
C GLY A 65 -46.85 11.76 -18.96
N LYS A 66 -47.96 11.19 -19.45
CA LYS A 66 -48.50 11.31 -20.82
C LYS A 66 -48.02 10.27 -21.84
N HIS A 67 -48.10 8.97 -21.55
CA HIS A 67 -48.59 7.99 -22.54
C HIS A 67 -49.20 6.79 -21.79
N ALA A 68 -50.03 7.05 -20.78
CA ALA A 68 -51.17 6.15 -20.59
C ALA A 68 -51.95 6.19 -21.93
N PRO A 69 -52.50 5.07 -22.43
CA PRO A 69 -53.54 5.19 -23.43
C PRO A 69 -54.57 6.14 -22.82
N VAL A 70 -54.68 7.34 -23.39
CA VAL A 70 -55.76 8.25 -23.07
C VAL A 70 -56.99 7.56 -23.64
N ILE A 71 -57.53 6.59 -22.89
CA ILE A 71 -58.98 6.40 -22.89
C ILE A 71 -59.45 7.73 -22.31
N ALA A 72 -59.84 8.64 -23.21
CA ALA A 72 -60.34 9.95 -22.88
C ALA A 72 -61.57 9.78 -21.98
N LYS A 73 -61.33 9.65 -20.67
CA LYS A 73 -62.31 9.93 -19.62
C LYS A 73 -62.47 11.44 -19.63
N GLY A 74 -63.25 11.98 -20.57
CA GLY A 74 -63.54 13.42 -20.57
C GLY A 74 -63.85 14.10 -21.90
N ASP A 75 -63.81 13.43 -23.05
CA ASP A 75 -64.28 14.06 -24.28
C ASP A 75 -65.78 13.84 -24.45
N ASN A 76 -66.52 14.69 -23.74
CA ASN A 76 -67.88 15.13 -24.01
C ASN A 76 -68.74 14.12 -24.80
N TRP A 77 -69.31 13.14 -24.09
CA TRP A 77 -70.35 12.25 -24.61
C TRP A 77 -71.67 13.02 -24.69
N ASP A 78 -71.65 14.16 -25.38
CA ASP A 78 -72.84 14.95 -25.62
C ASP A 78 -73.64 14.27 -26.73
N SER A 79 -74.68 13.54 -26.33
CA SER A 79 -75.61 12.83 -27.22
C SER A 79 -76.25 13.73 -28.31
N THR A 80 -76.09 15.04 -28.18
CA THR A 80 -76.56 16.09 -29.08
C THR A 80 -75.63 16.41 -30.25
N ASN A 81 -74.36 15.98 -30.24
CA ASN A 81 -73.46 16.17 -31.38
C ASN A 81 -73.44 14.94 -32.30
N GLN A 82 -74.61 14.66 -32.87
CA GLN A 82 -74.72 13.81 -34.05
C GLN A 82 -74.06 14.51 -35.25
N GLY A 83 -72.76 14.27 -35.44
CA GLY A 83 -72.12 14.30 -36.76
C GLY A 83 -72.29 15.57 -37.62
N LYS A 84 -72.59 16.74 -37.05
CA LYS A 84 -72.47 17.99 -37.80
C LYS A 84 -70.98 18.32 -37.91
N ALA A 85 -70.41 18.01 -39.07
CA ALA A 85 -69.13 18.57 -39.49
C ALA A 85 -69.19 20.10 -39.34
N PHE A 86 -68.63 20.63 -38.27
CA PHE A 86 -68.58 22.05 -38.02
C PHE A 86 -67.57 22.70 -38.98
N GLY A 87 -68.05 23.69 -39.73
CA GLY A 87 -67.25 24.67 -40.45
C GLY A 87 -66.80 24.25 -41.86
N LYS A 88 -67.37 24.91 -42.88
CA LYS A 88 -66.90 24.92 -44.29
C LYS A 88 -65.49 25.54 -44.47
N GLY A 89 -64.58 25.46 -43.49
CA GLY A 89 -63.33 26.25 -43.52
C GLY A 89 -62.17 25.80 -42.64
N ALA A 90 -62.22 24.67 -41.94
CA ALA A 90 -61.03 24.12 -41.28
C ALA A 90 -60.31 23.14 -42.21
N SER A 91 -59.01 23.35 -42.45
CA SER A 91 -58.14 22.43 -43.19
C SER A 91 -57.97 21.14 -42.39
N PHE A 92 -57.75 20.02 -43.09
CA PHE A 92 -57.43 18.73 -42.47
C PHE A 92 -56.22 18.82 -41.51
N TRP A 93 -55.31 19.76 -41.75
CA TRP A 93 -54.10 19.96 -40.95
C TRP A 93 -54.27 20.98 -39.81
N ASP A 94 -55.45 21.59 -39.65
CA ASP A 94 -55.67 22.57 -38.60
C ASP A 94 -55.74 21.90 -37.23
N SER A 95 -55.15 22.53 -36.21
CA SER A 95 -55.20 22.03 -34.83
C SER A 95 -56.61 21.93 -34.25
N THR A 96 -57.57 22.66 -34.85
CA THR A 96 -59.00 22.63 -34.51
C THR A 96 -59.77 21.56 -35.29
N PHE A 97 -59.13 20.88 -36.24
CA PHE A 97 -59.75 19.82 -37.04
C PHE A 97 -59.97 18.57 -36.19
N SER A 98 -61.23 18.15 -36.06
CA SER A 98 -61.58 16.94 -35.33
C SER A 98 -61.36 15.69 -36.18
N HIS A 99 -60.10 15.22 -36.24
CA HIS A 99 -59.75 13.98 -36.95
C HIS A 99 -60.60 12.79 -36.52
N SER A 100 -60.96 12.69 -35.24
CA SER A 100 -61.84 11.63 -34.72
C SER A 100 -63.24 11.68 -35.35
N THR A 101 -63.82 12.88 -35.52
CA THR A 101 -65.15 13.03 -36.12
C THR A 101 -65.11 12.79 -37.63
N HIS A 102 -64.08 13.32 -38.32
CA HIS A 102 -63.84 13.06 -39.73
C HIS A 102 -63.67 11.56 -40.01
N ASN A 103 -62.81 10.88 -39.25
CA ASN A 103 -62.58 9.45 -39.40
C ASN A 103 -63.85 8.63 -39.13
N ARG A 104 -64.66 9.01 -38.13
CA ARG A 104 -65.96 8.36 -37.89
C ARG A 104 -66.95 8.54 -39.04
N ALA A 105 -66.92 9.70 -39.71
CA ALA A 105 -67.82 9.99 -40.83
C ALA A 105 -67.36 9.38 -42.16
N HIS A 106 -66.05 9.13 -42.34
CA HIS A 106 -65.47 8.76 -43.63
C HIS A 106 -64.76 7.41 -43.68
N ASN A 107 -64.54 6.71 -42.55
CA ASN A 107 -63.87 5.41 -42.51
C ASN A 107 -64.83 4.22 -42.51
N LEU A 108 -66.14 4.44 -42.59
CA LEU A 108 -67.14 3.39 -42.83
C LEU A 108 -67.51 3.42 -44.31
N LEU A 109 -67.02 2.45 -45.07
CA LEU A 109 -67.41 2.26 -46.46
C LEU A 109 -68.74 1.52 -46.51
N ASP A 110 -69.51 1.71 -47.59
CA ASP A 110 -70.80 1.01 -47.77
C ASP A 110 -70.63 -0.52 -47.76
N VAL A 111 -69.46 -1.01 -48.20
CA VAL A 111 -69.08 -2.43 -48.13
C VAL A 111 -68.97 -2.91 -46.68
N ASP A 112 -68.43 -2.08 -45.79
CA ASP A 112 -68.28 -2.39 -44.37
C ASP A 112 -69.66 -2.51 -43.71
N LEU A 113 -70.64 -1.67 -44.10
CA LEU A 113 -72.01 -1.75 -43.60
C LEU A 113 -72.68 -3.07 -44.01
N ILE A 114 -72.51 -3.50 -45.25
CA ILE A 114 -73.02 -4.79 -45.74
C ILE A 114 -72.38 -5.94 -44.97
N GLU A 115 -71.08 -5.86 -44.69
CA GLU A 115 -70.37 -6.90 -43.96
C GLU A 115 -70.74 -6.94 -42.48
N LEU A 116 -70.83 -5.78 -41.82
CA LEU A 116 -71.28 -5.64 -40.43
C LEU A 116 -72.72 -6.12 -40.23
N SER A 117 -73.59 -5.95 -41.23
CA SER A 117 -74.98 -6.42 -41.18
C SER A 117 -75.13 -7.95 -41.09
N LYS A 118 -74.06 -8.70 -41.42
CA LYS A 118 -74.03 -10.18 -41.33
C LYS A 118 -73.82 -10.67 -39.89
N TYR A 119 -73.40 -9.79 -38.99
CA TYR A 119 -73.09 -10.12 -37.60
C TYR A 119 -74.17 -9.61 -36.67
N SER A 120 -74.50 -10.37 -35.62
CA SER A 120 -75.37 -9.85 -34.57
C SER A 120 -74.62 -8.82 -33.72
N ALA A 121 -75.36 -7.96 -33.02
CA ALA A 121 -74.77 -7.02 -32.06
C ALA A 121 -73.93 -7.74 -30.99
N VAL A 122 -74.31 -8.97 -30.64
CA VAL A 122 -73.57 -9.82 -29.70
C VAL A 122 -72.24 -10.25 -30.31
N ASP A 123 -72.21 -10.72 -31.55
CA ASP A 123 -70.98 -11.15 -32.23
C ASP A 123 -69.98 -10.00 -32.39
N LEU A 124 -70.48 -8.81 -32.73
CA LEU A 124 -69.66 -7.59 -32.81
C LEU A 124 -69.09 -7.21 -31.44
N SER A 125 -69.88 -7.32 -30.37
CA SER A 125 -69.42 -7.02 -29.00
C SER A 125 -68.32 -7.98 -28.54
N ILE A 126 -68.46 -9.29 -28.84
CA ILE A 126 -67.46 -10.32 -28.52
C ILE A 126 -66.19 -10.07 -29.33
N GLY A 127 -66.31 -9.78 -30.63
CA GLY A 127 -65.18 -9.44 -31.48
C GLY A 127 -64.42 -8.22 -30.95
N LEU A 128 -65.13 -7.14 -30.63
CA LEU A 128 -64.54 -5.92 -30.08
C LEU A 128 -63.84 -6.18 -28.75
N GLN A 129 -64.46 -6.95 -27.85
CA GLN A 129 -63.85 -7.31 -26.57
C GLN A 129 -62.57 -8.14 -26.78
N ASN A 130 -62.56 -9.06 -27.74
CA ASN A 130 -61.38 -9.86 -28.08
C ASN A 130 -60.25 -8.98 -28.65
N TYR A 131 -60.57 -8.03 -29.53
CA TYR A 131 -59.59 -7.06 -30.03
C TYR A 131 -59.05 -6.16 -28.93
N LEU A 132 -59.92 -5.67 -28.04
CA LEU A 132 -59.52 -4.86 -26.90
C LEU A 132 -58.57 -5.67 -26.00
N ASN A 133 -58.95 -6.87 -25.59
CA ASN A 133 -58.13 -7.76 -24.78
C ASN A 133 -56.76 -8.03 -25.43
N LYS A 134 -56.73 -8.26 -26.76
CA LYS A 134 -55.49 -8.48 -27.52
C LYS A 134 -54.62 -7.23 -27.55
N ALA A 135 -55.21 -6.06 -27.79
CA ALA A 135 -54.49 -4.78 -27.79
C ALA A 135 -53.92 -4.46 -26.40
N THR A 136 -54.70 -4.70 -25.34
CA THR A 136 -54.26 -4.53 -23.96
C THR A 136 -53.11 -5.48 -23.61
N ALA A 137 -53.18 -6.75 -24.00
CA ALA A 137 -52.10 -7.72 -23.80
C ALA A 137 -50.81 -7.31 -24.54
N LEU A 138 -50.92 -6.83 -25.79
CA LEU A 138 -49.79 -6.31 -26.55
C LEU A 138 -49.15 -5.08 -25.89
N ALA A 139 -49.96 -4.17 -25.36
CA ALA A 139 -49.49 -2.99 -24.63
C ALA A 139 -48.74 -3.38 -23.34
N TYR A 140 -49.26 -4.35 -22.57
CA TYR A 140 -48.57 -4.85 -21.38
C TYR A 140 -47.24 -5.53 -21.73
N MET A 141 -47.21 -6.35 -22.78
CA MET A 141 -45.97 -7.00 -23.21
C MET A 141 -44.92 -6.00 -23.70
N SER A 142 -45.33 -4.94 -24.41
CA SER A 142 -44.39 -3.91 -24.85
C SER A 142 -43.83 -3.11 -23.68
N GLU A 143 -44.65 -2.79 -22.68
CA GLU A 143 -44.20 -2.14 -21.45
C GLU A 143 -43.24 -3.03 -20.64
N MET A 144 -43.55 -4.33 -20.51
CA MET A 144 -42.67 -5.30 -19.84
C MET A 144 -41.31 -5.39 -20.53
N LYS A 145 -41.27 -5.53 -21.86
CA LYS A 145 -40.02 -5.53 -22.63
C LYS A 145 -39.24 -4.22 -22.47
N ALA A 146 -39.92 -3.08 -22.42
CA ALA A 146 -39.27 -1.78 -22.20
C ALA A 146 -38.68 -1.68 -20.79
N LYS A 147 -39.37 -2.20 -19.76
CA LYS A 147 -38.86 -2.27 -18.39
C LYS A 147 -37.64 -3.19 -18.29
N GLU A 148 -37.70 -4.38 -18.90
CA GLU A 148 -36.59 -5.33 -18.94
C GLU A 148 -35.36 -4.74 -19.64
N ALA A 149 -35.55 -4.09 -20.80
CA ALA A 149 -34.46 -3.42 -21.51
C ALA A 149 -33.83 -2.29 -20.68
N ARG A 150 -34.61 -1.55 -19.89
CA ARG A 150 -34.09 -0.53 -18.97
C ARG A 150 -33.33 -1.14 -17.80
N ALA A 151 -33.84 -2.22 -17.21
CA ALA A 151 -33.18 -2.95 -16.14
C ALA A 151 -31.83 -3.52 -16.61
N ASN A 152 -31.80 -4.16 -17.78
CA ASN A 152 -30.58 -4.71 -18.37
C ASN A 152 -29.54 -3.63 -18.72
N LYS A 153 -29.99 -2.44 -19.17
CA LYS A 153 -29.08 -1.30 -19.39
C LYS A 153 -28.49 -0.77 -18.09
N ARG A 154 -29.28 -0.72 -17.02
CA ARG A 154 -28.80 -0.29 -15.69
C ARG A 154 -27.80 -1.29 -15.11
N SER A 155 -28.14 -2.58 -15.10
CA SER A 155 -27.24 -3.62 -14.60
C SER A 155 -25.94 -3.67 -15.40
N LYS A 156 -25.98 -3.56 -16.73
CA LYS A 156 -24.77 -3.47 -17.55
C LYS A 156 -23.92 -2.25 -17.21
N LYS A 157 -24.54 -1.07 -17.03
CA LYS A 157 -23.82 0.14 -16.64
C LYS A 157 -23.16 -0.01 -15.27
N GLU A 158 -23.85 -0.62 -14.31
CA GLU A 158 -23.30 -0.91 -12.99
C GLU A 158 -22.11 -1.88 -13.07
N THR A 159 -22.21 -2.95 -13.86
CA THR A 159 -21.08 -3.87 -14.07
C THR A 159 -19.91 -3.20 -14.80
N ASP A 160 -20.17 -2.34 -15.78
CA ASP A 160 -19.12 -1.62 -16.51
C ASP A 160 -18.41 -0.63 -15.57
N CYS A 161 -19.14 0.08 -14.70
CA CYS A 161 -18.56 0.96 -13.70
C CYS A 161 -17.70 0.20 -12.67
N GLU A 162 -18.19 -0.95 -12.18
CA GLU A 162 -17.43 -1.77 -11.23
C GLU A 162 -16.17 -2.37 -11.87
N LEU A 163 -16.26 -2.76 -13.14
CA LEU A 163 -15.11 -3.28 -13.89
C LEU A 163 -14.02 -2.21 -14.06
N GLU A 164 -14.38 -0.97 -14.38
CA GLU A 164 -13.41 0.13 -14.45
C GLU A 164 -12.83 0.47 -13.08
N ARG A 165 -13.64 0.43 -12.00
CA ARG A 165 -13.16 0.60 -10.62
C ARG A 165 -12.11 -0.46 -10.26
N LEU A 166 -12.40 -1.72 -10.53
CA LEU A 166 -11.48 -2.84 -10.27
C LEU A 166 -10.20 -2.76 -11.10
N LYS A 167 -10.28 -2.30 -12.35
CA LYS A 167 -9.08 -2.05 -13.17
C LYS A 167 -8.18 -0.99 -12.57
N ALA A 168 -8.75 0.12 -12.10
CA ALA A 168 -7.99 1.18 -11.43
C ALA A 168 -7.33 0.65 -10.16
N GLU A 169 -8.07 -0.10 -9.34
CA GLU A 169 -7.54 -0.73 -8.12
C GLU A 169 -6.39 -1.70 -8.41
N ILE A 170 -6.47 -2.50 -9.48
CA ILE A 170 -5.38 -3.39 -9.90
C ILE A 170 -4.12 -2.59 -10.29
N ILE A 171 -4.27 -1.46 -10.98
CA ILE A 171 -3.14 -0.60 -11.35
C ILE A 171 -2.49 -0.01 -10.10
N GLU A 172 -3.29 0.54 -9.19
CA GLU A 172 -2.80 1.10 -7.92
C GLU A 172 -2.06 0.05 -7.08
N LEU A 173 -2.62 -1.15 -6.96
CA LEU A 173 -1.98 -2.25 -6.22
C LEU A 173 -0.67 -2.71 -6.88
N LYS A 174 -0.60 -2.73 -8.22
CA LYS A 174 0.64 -3.05 -8.94
C LYS A 174 1.73 -2.01 -8.68
N ASP A 175 1.38 -0.73 -8.72
CA ASP A 175 2.32 0.37 -8.45
C ASP A 175 2.80 0.36 -6.99
N ALA A 176 1.88 0.13 -6.04
CA ALA A 176 2.21 -0.01 -4.63
C ALA A 176 3.15 -1.20 -4.38
N ASN A 177 2.88 -2.35 -5.03
CA ASN A 177 3.71 -3.53 -4.92
C ASN A 177 5.11 -3.32 -5.53
N ALA A 178 5.20 -2.64 -6.68
CA ALA A 178 6.49 -2.29 -7.29
C ALA A 178 7.33 -1.40 -6.36
N LYS A 179 6.72 -0.37 -5.78
CA LYS A 179 7.39 0.52 -4.80
C LYS A 179 7.80 -0.22 -3.53
N ALA A 180 6.98 -1.15 -3.04
CA ALA A 180 7.30 -1.97 -1.88
C ALA A 180 8.50 -2.90 -2.16
N ASN A 181 8.51 -3.56 -3.32
CA ASN A 181 9.62 -4.41 -3.74
C ASN A 181 10.92 -3.62 -3.92
N GLU A 182 10.89 -2.42 -4.48
CA GLU A 182 12.08 -1.57 -4.60
C GLU A 182 12.67 -1.22 -3.22
N LYS A 183 11.81 -0.88 -2.25
CA LYS A 183 12.24 -0.61 -0.87
C LYS A 183 12.82 -1.85 -0.20
N LEU A 184 12.20 -3.01 -0.43
CA LEU A 184 12.66 -4.28 0.11
C LEU A 184 14.06 -4.61 -0.42
N LEU A 185 14.28 -4.52 -1.73
CA LEU A 185 15.59 -4.76 -2.34
C LEU A 185 16.68 -3.80 -1.82
N LYS A 186 16.34 -2.53 -1.59
CA LYS A 186 17.28 -1.56 -0.98
C LYS A 186 17.64 -1.95 0.46
N ALA A 187 16.65 -2.30 1.27
CA ALA A 187 16.88 -2.73 2.65
C ALA A 187 17.70 -4.03 2.72
N GLU A 188 17.46 -4.97 1.80
CA GLU A 188 18.27 -6.20 1.70
C GLU A 188 19.72 -5.89 1.33
N ALA A 189 19.95 -4.97 0.40
CA ALA A 189 21.31 -4.54 0.04
C ALA A 189 22.03 -3.83 1.20
N GLU A 190 21.32 -2.98 1.95
CA GLU A 190 21.85 -2.31 3.15
C GLU A 190 22.24 -3.33 4.23
N ILE A 191 21.36 -4.29 4.52
CA ILE A 191 21.64 -5.36 5.49
C ILE A 191 22.85 -6.21 5.05
N GLN A 192 22.97 -6.48 3.75
CA GLN A 192 24.09 -7.25 3.23
C GLN A 192 25.42 -6.48 3.36
N ALA A 193 25.42 -5.19 3.04
CA ALA A 193 26.58 -4.33 3.21
C ALA A 193 26.99 -4.21 4.70
N GLU A 194 26.01 -4.11 5.61
CA GLU A 194 26.29 -4.08 7.05
C GLU A 194 26.88 -5.40 7.56
N LYS A 195 26.41 -6.55 7.08
CA LYS A 195 27.00 -7.86 7.42
C LYS A 195 28.44 -7.98 6.94
N GLU A 196 28.74 -7.50 5.75
CA GLU A 196 30.10 -7.51 5.20
C GLU A 196 31.01 -6.59 6.02
N ALA A 197 30.56 -5.38 6.34
CA ALA A 197 31.28 -4.45 7.21
C ALA A 197 31.53 -5.03 8.61
N MET A 198 30.53 -5.69 9.20
CA MET A 198 30.67 -6.36 10.50
C MET A 198 31.68 -7.51 10.44
N THR A 199 31.73 -8.24 9.33
CA THR A 199 32.70 -9.34 9.14
C THR A 199 34.12 -8.78 9.06
N ILE A 200 34.33 -7.72 8.28
CA ILE A 200 35.63 -7.04 8.19
C ILE A 200 36.07 -6.52 9.57
N ALA A 201 35.19 -5.80 10.28
CA ALA A 201 35.51 -5.26 11.60
C ALA A 201 35.84 -6.37 12.62
N LYS A 202 35.18 -7.53 12.52
CA LYS A 202 35.47 -8.69 13.36
C LYS A 202 36.85 -9.27 13.09
N ASP A 203 37.25 -9.37 11.82
CA ASP A 203 38.55 -9.89 11.41
C ASP A 203 39.69 -8.92 11.79
N GLU A 204 39.45 -7.60 11.65
CA GLU A 204 40.36 -6.55 12.14
C GLU A 204 40.55 -6.63 13.65
N TYR A 205 39.45 -6.77 14.41
CA TYR A 205 39.51 -6.90 15.86
C TYR A 205 40.26 -8.17 16.29
N ALA A 206 40.03 -9.29 15.61
CA ALA A 206 40.73 -10.55 15.89
C ALA A 206 42.24 -10.41 15.59
N SER A 207 42.60 -9.73 14.51
CA SER A 207 44.00 -9.47 14.16
C SER A 207 44.68 -8.59 15.20
N ALA A 208 44.03 -7.49 15.59
CA ALA A 208 44.55 -6.59 16.63
C ALA A 208 44.71 -7.28 17.99
N LEU A 209 43.79 -8.19 18.34
CA LEU A 209 43.87 -8.99 19.55
C LEU A 209 45.11 -9.90 19.53
N ASN A 210 45.37 -10.58 18.41
CA ASN A 210 46.56 -11.42 18.25
C ASN A 210 47.85 -10.60 18.36
N THR A 211 47.92 -9.43 17.71
CA THR A 211 49.08 -8.53 17.82
C THR A 211 49.32 -8.10 19.26
N TRP A 212 48.27 -7.76 20.00
CA TRP A 212 48.39 -7.39 21.40
C TRP A 212 48.86 -8.56 22.29
N GLU A 213 48.41 -9.78 22.00
CA GLU A 213 48.89 -10.98 22.70
C GLU A 213 50.37 -11.27 22.42
N GLU A 214 50.84 -11.04 21.20
CA GLU A 214 52.25 -11.13 20.82
C GLU A 214 53.10 -10.08 21.53
N GLU A 215 52.71 -8.80 21.47
CA GLU A 215 53.40 -7.70 22.17
C GLU A 215 53.49 -7.95 23.68
N LYS A 216 52.40 -8.44 24.28
CA LYS A 216 52.37 -8.80 25.71
C LYS A 216 53.38 -9.90 26.03
N LYS A 217 53.52 -10.90 25.16
CA LYS A 217 54.50 -11.97 25.33
C LYS A 217 55.93 -11.44 25.21
N GLU A 218 56.20 -10.60 24.22
CA GLU A 218 57.51 -9.97 24.04
C GLU A 218 57.90 -9.11 25.26
N LEU A 219 56.96 -8.32 25.80
CA LEU A 219 57.19 -7.53 27.01
C LEU A 219 57.50 -8.40 28.22
N LEU A 220 56.83 -9.56 28.35
CA LEU A 220 57.10 -10.51 29.44
C LEU A 220 58.50 -11.13 29.31
N ASP A 221 58.88 -11.55 28.10
CA ASP A 221 60.20 -12.11 27.82
C ASP A 221 61.31 -11.07 28.04
N TYR A 222 61.06 -9.81 27.66
CA TYR A 222 61.94 -8.68 27.93
C TYR A 222 62.08 -8.43 29.44
N GLU A 223 60.99 -8.43 30.20
CA GLU A 223 61.00 -8.28 31.66
C GLU A 223 61.87 -9.35 32.33
N VAL A 224 61.75 -10.61 31.92
CA VAL A 224 62.56 -11.72 32.43
C VAL A 224 64.05 -11.52 32.10
N THR A 225 64.35 -11.08 30.88
CA THR A 225 65.72 -10.78 30.45
C THR A 225 66.33 -9.66 31.28
N LEU A 226 65.58 -8.58 31.49
CA LEU A 226 66.02 -7.42 32.27
C LEU A 226 66.24 -7.79 33.74
N LYS A 227 65.34 -8.57 34.36
CA LYS A 227 65.53 -9.11 35.72
C LYS A 227 66.81 -9.94 35.81
N THR A 228 67.08 -10.76 34.80
CA THR A 228 68.29 -11.60 34.76
C THR A 228 69.56 -10.75 34.61
N GLU A 229 69.54 -9.71 33.77
CA GLU A 229 70.66 -8.81 33.57
C GLU A 229 70.95 -7.96 34.81
N VAL A 230 69.91 -7.44 35.47
CA VAL A 230 70.03 -6.73 36.75
C VAL A 230 70.62 -7.64 37.83
N ALA A 231 70.14 -8.89 37.93
CA ALA A 231 70.68 -9.87 38.87
C ALA A 231 72.17 -10.18 38.60
N LYS A 232 72.55 -10.36 37.33
CA LYS A 232 73.94 -10.60 36.92
C LYS A 232 74.83 -9.39 37.18
N SER A 233 74.39 -8.18 36.85
CA SER A 233 75.18 -6.96 37.06
C SER A 233 75.41 -6.69 38.55
N PHE A 234 74.39 -6.93 39.38
CA PHE A 234 74.51 -6.89 40.84
C PHE A 234 75.52 -7.92 41.35
N GLN A 235 75.43 -9.18 40.92
CA GLN A 235 76.38 -10.23 41.30
C GLN A 235 77.82 -9.87 40.89
N ASN A 236 78.02 -9.38 39.68
CA ASN A 236 79.33 -8.97 39.17
C ASN A 236 79.89 -7.79 39.98
N GLY A 237 79.06 -6.78 40.27
CA GLY A 237 79.45 -5.62 41.09
C GLY A 237 79.81 -6.02 42.52
N PHE A 238 79.04 -6.92 43.14
CA PHE A 238 79.35 -7.48 44.46
C PHE A 238 80.69 -8.22 44.47
N GLN A 239 80.94 -9.07 43.47
CA GLN A 239 82.20 -9.80 43.34
C GLN A 239 83.39 -8.85 43.16
N ALA A 240 83.27 -7.84 42.30
CA ALA A 240 84.29 -6.83 42.11
C ALA A 240 84.59 -6.04 43.40
N ALA A 241 83.56 -5.71 44.19
CA ALA A 241 83.73 -5.06 45.48
C ALA A 241 84.46 -5.95 46.50
N LEU A 242 84.16 -7.26 46.54
CA LEU A 242 84.91 -8.21 47.36
C LEU A 242 86.38 -8.31 46.95
N GLU A 243 86.66 -8.32 45.65
CA GLU A 243 88.02 -8.34 45.12
C GLU A 243 88.79 -7.07 45.52
N GLN A 244 88.16 -5.89 45.42
CA GLN A 244 88.74 -4.64 45.92
C GLN A 244 89.01 -4.68 47.44
N ALA A 245 88.07 -5.21 48.22
CA ALA A 245 88.23 -5.33 49.67
C ALA A 245 89.39 -6.27 50.07
N ARG A 246 89.58 -7.37 49.34
CA ARG A 246 90.72 -8.31 49.54
C ARG A 246 92.07 -7.64 49.31
N VAL A 247 92.16 -6.71 48.37
CA VAL A 247 93.39 -5.94 48.12
C VAL A 247 93.70 -5.01 49.29
N ILE A 248 92.68 -4.35 49.86
CA ILE A 248 92.83 -3.39 50.97
C ILE A 248 93.11 -4.12 52.30
N ALA A 249 92.48 -5.27 52.53
CA ALA A 249 92.58 -6.02 53.80
C ALA A 249 92.78 -7.53 53.55
N PRO A 250 94.02 -8.00 53.26
CA PRO A 250 94.28 -9.38 52.86
C PRO A 250 94.04 -10.42 53.96
N SER A 251 94.00 -10.02 55.22
CA SER A 251 93.85 -10.90 56.38
C SER A 251 92.40 -11.21 56.76
N ILE A 252 91.42 -10.58 56.11
CA ILE A 252 89.99 -10.80 56.37
C ILE A 252 89.50 -11.98 55.51
N ASP A 253 88.79 -12.93 56.13
CA ASP A 253 88.16 -14.02 55.41
C ASP A 253 86.80 -13.59 54.82
N PHE A 254 86.73 -13.56 53.48
CA PHE A 254 85.52 -13.25 52.73
C PHE A 254 84.77 -14.49 52.24
N SER A 255 85.15 -15.69 52.67
CA SER A 255 84.50 -16.96 52.25
C SER A 255 83.01 -17.03 52.58
N THR A 256 82.58 -16.29 53.60
CA THR A 256 81.18 -16.26 54.08
C THR A 256 80.31 -15.21 53.40
N ALA A 257 80.90 -14.33 52.59
CA ALA A 257 80.21 -13.26 51.87
C ALA A 257 79.36 -13.87 50.74
N ASN A 258 78.06 -13.61 50.77
CA ASN A 258 77.11 -14.08 49.77
C ASN A 258 76.27 -12.90 49.27
N PRO A 259 76.23 -12.64 47.96
CA PRO A 259 75.45 -11.52 47.39
C PRO A 259 73.95 -11.64 47.66
N TRP A 260 73.44 -12.84 47.95
CA TRP A 260 72.02 -13.11 48.15
C TRP A 260 71.59 -13.13 49.61
N LYS A 261 72.51 -12.87 50.55
CA LYS A 261 72.17 -12.71 51.96
C LYS A 261 71.55 -11.33 52.17
N PHE A 262 70.42 -11.28 52.86
CA PHE A 262 69.76 -10.04 53.23
C PHE A 262 69.63 -9.94 54.75
N VAL A 263 69.50 -8.72 55.27
CA VAL A 263 69.35 -8.48 56.71
C VAL A 263 67.86 -8.36 57.02
N LEU A 264 67.36 -9.25 57.86
CA LEU A 264 66.00 -9.17 58.41
C LEU A 264 66.13 -9.03 59.94
N ASN A 265 65.57 -7.96 60.51
CA ASN A 265 65.60 -7.69 61.95
C ASN A 265 67.01 -7.71 62.58
N GLY A 266 68.01 -7.16 61.88
CA GLY A 266 69.40 -7.09 62.37
C GLY A 266 70.19 -8.40 62.30
N ALA A 267 69.57 -9.50 61.86
CA ALA A 267 70.25 -10.76 61.59
C ALA A 267 70.49 -10.93 60.07
N ILE A 268 71.68 -11.43 59.70
CA ILE A 268 71.97 -11.81 58.32
C ILE A 268 71.29 -13.15 58.07
N ILE A 269 70.34 -13.16 57.13
CA ILE A 269 69.60 -14.36 56.71
C ILE A 269 70.03 -14.69 55.28
N GLY A 270 70.31 -15.97 55.04
CA GLY A 270 70.69 -16.53 53.75
C GLY A 270 70.31 -17.99 53.66
#